data_AF-A0AAV4MU82-F1
#
_entry.id   AF-A0AAV4MU82-F1
#
_cell.length_a   1.000
_cell.length_b   1.000
_cell.length_c   1.000
_cell.angle_alpha   90.00
_cell.angle_beta   90.00
_cell.angle_gamma   90.00
#
_symmetry.space_group_name_H-M   'P 1'
#
loop_
_entity.id
_entity.type
_entity.pdbx_description
1 polymer ?
#
loop_
_entity_poly.entity_id
_entity_poly.type
_entity_poly.pdbx_seq_one_letter_code
_entity_poly.pdbx_strand_id
1 'polypeptide(L)'
;MDNVQIINLQANKEGKIQIRNPSDVVHVELLSGTAEIFGVEMIKNKIYPFSSAFAVSTLNGCTLKLKGKIQWTYTVNYNHTIIDLHLSLEKKRKLAEKSGVRGPTVLIAGPTDVGKSTLCRTLLNYAVRSGRIPVYIDLDVWPKLNFHTWYNQYSSC
;
A
#
# COMPACT_ATOMS: atom_id res chain seq x y z
N MET A 1 -12.26 -4.50 24.99
CA MET A 1 -11.18 -3.56 25.38
C MET A 1 -10.28 -3.41 24.18
N ASP A 2 -9.99 -2.17 23.77
CA ASP A 2 -9.08 -1.92 22.64
C ASP A 2 -7.65 -2.21 23.08
N ASN A 3 -7.05 -3.27 22.55
CA ASN A 3 -5.67 -3.61 22.85
C ASN A 3 -4.72 -2.60 22.19
N VAL A 4 -3.73 -2.16 22.96
CA VAL A 4 -2.62 -1.33 22.46
C VAL A 4 -1.37 -2.20 22.40
N GLN A 5 -0.70 -2.18 21.26
CA GLN A 5 0.55 -2.92 21.02
C GLN A 5 1.61 -1.97 20.48
N ILE A 6 2.83 -2.06 21.01
CA ILE A 6 4.00 -1.35 20.48
C ILE A 6 4.85 -2.37 19.73
N ILE A 7 5.24 -2.03 18.49
CA ILE A 7 6.07 -2.88 17.64
C ILE A 7 7.32 -2.09 17.24
N ASN A 8 8.49 -2.72 17.41
CA ASN A 8 9.75 -2.20 16.91
C ASN A 8 10.13 -2.97 15.64
N LEU A 9 10.13 -2.29 14.51
CA LEU A 9 10.61 -2.85 13.25
C LEU A 9 12.07 -2.45 13.05
N GLN A 10 12.91 -3.45 12.81
CA GLN A 10 14.31 -3.24 12.43
C GLN A 10 14.41 -2.69 11.00
N ALA A 11 15.58 -2.17 10.64
CA ALA A 11 15.87 -1.75 9.27
C ALA A 11 15.58 -2.87 8.25
N ASN A 12 15.10 -2.48 7.06
CA ASN A 12 14.71 -3.38 5.96
C ASN A 12 13.68 -4.45 6.34
N LYS A 13 12.75 -4.11 7.23
CA LYS A 13 11.64 -4.98 7.62
C LYS A 13 10.29 -4.40 7.21
N GLU A 14 9.34 -5.31 7.05
CA GLU A 14 7.93 -5.00 6.83
C GLU A 14 7.10 -5.75 7.88
N GLY A 15 6.31 -5.01 8.64
CA GLY A 15 5.30 -5.56 9.53
C GLY A 15 4.00 -5.79 8.77
N LYS A 16 3.49 -7.03 8.78
CA LYS A 16 2.16 -7.39 8.28
C LYS A 16 1.17 -7.39 9.43
N ILE A 17 0.08 -6.64 9.30
CA ILE A 17 -0.98 -6.53 10.31
C ILE A 17 -2.27 -7.08 9.73
N GLN A 18 -2.81 -8.12 10.36
CA GLN A 18 -4.12 -8.67 10.03
C GLN A 18 -5.17 -8.19 11.01
N ILE A 19 -6.31 -7.75 10.46
CA ILE A 19 -7.48 -7.33 11.24
C ILE A 19 -8.46 -8.51 11.29
N ARG A 20 -9.06 -8.73 12.46
CA ARG A 20 -9.89 -9.91 12.74
C ARG A 20 -11.19 -9.91 11.97
N ASN A 21 -11.93 -8.79 11.99
CA ASN A 21 -13.23 -8.66 11.34
C ASN A 21 -13.27 -7.41 10.46
N PRO A 22 -14.05 -7.40 9.36
CA PRO A 22 -14.18 -6.23 8.49
C PRO A 22 -14.75 -4.97 9.17
N SER A 23 -15.49 -5.14 10.27
CA SER A 23 -16.03 -4.05 11.08
C SER A 23 -15.03 -3.47 12.08
N ASP A 24 -13.92 -4.15 12.35
CA ASP A 24 -12.91 -3.66 13.28
C ASP A 24 -11.99 -2.66 12.58
N VAL A 25 -11.57 -1.63 13.30
CA VAL A 25 -10.60 -0.63 12.82
C VAL A 25 -9.35 -0.69 13.68
N VAL A 26 -8.19 -0.82 13.03
CA VAL A 26 -6.88 -0.72 13.66
C VAL A 26 -6.28 0.63 13.31
N HIS A 27 -5.88 1.36 14.36
CA HIS A 27 -5.17 2.62 14.23
C HIS A 27 -3.67 2.36 14.36
N VAL A 28 -2.89 2.84 13.38
CA VAL A 28 -1.43 2.82 13.43
C VAL A 28 -0.87 4.23 13.56
N GLU A 29 0.13 4.39 14.43
CA GLU A 29 0.81 5.65 14.70
C GLU A 29 2.33 5.40 14.68
N LEU A 30 3.07 6.27 13.99
CA LEU A 30 4.54 6.25 13.97
C LEU A 30 5.07 7.04 15.17
N LEU A 31 5.73 6.37 16.11
CA LEU A 31 6.30 7.02 17.31
C LEU A 31 7.75 7.49 17.08
N SER A 32 8.54 6.74 16.31
CA SER A 32 9.95 7.05 16.04
C SER A 32 10.44 6.39 14.74
N GLY A 33 11.52 6.91 14.17
CA GLY A 33 12.13 6.39 12.94
C GLY A 33 11.38 6.82 11.67
N THR A 34 11.57 6.06 10.59
CA THR A 34 10.88 6.28 9.30
C THR A 34 10.09 5.05 8.91
N ALA A 35 8.91 5.24 8.35
CA ALA A 35 8.05 4.14 7.93
C ALA A 35 7.20 4.56 6.72
N GLU A 36 6.76 3.59 5.95
CA GLU A 36 5.87 3.80 4.82
C GLU A 36 4.75 2.76 4.75
N ILE A 37 3.60 3.17 4.22
CA ILE A 37 2.46 2.31 3.92
C ILE A 37 2.16 2.45 2.44
N PHE A 38 2.32 1.36 1.67
CA PHE A 38 2.14 1.33 0.22
C PHE A 38 2.91 2.45 -0.50
N GLY A 39 4.15 2.71 -0.07
CA GLY A 39 5.03 3.76 -0.62
C GLY A 39 4.71 5.20 -0.18
N VAL A 40 3.71 5.40 0.69
CA VAL A 40 3.42 6.69 1.33
C VAL A 40 4.19 6.79 2.63
N GLU A 41 5.01 7.81 2.78
CA GLU A 41 5.75 8.07 4.01
C GLU A 41 4.81 8.46 5.15
N MET A 42 5.03 7.84 6.32
CA MET A 42 4.25 8.11 7.52
C MET A 42 4.76 9.36 8.22
N ILE A 43 3.83 10.15 8.75
CA ILE A 43 4.14 11.34 9.55
C ILE A 43 4.17 10.93 11.03
N LYS A 44 5.22 11.33 11.74
CA LYS A 44 5.37 11.07 13.18
C LYS A 44 4.16 11.58 13.96
N ASN A 45 3.66 10.79 14.90
CA ASN A 45 2.49 11.06 15.73
C ASN A 45 1.17 11.27 14.98
N LYS A 46 1.12 10.98 13.66
CA LYS A 46 -0.12 10.95 12.90
C LYS A 46 -0.75 9.57 13.00
N ILE A 47 -2.07 9.55 13.23
CA ILE A 47 -2.86 8.34 13.36
C ILE A 47 -3.48 8.00 12.00
N TYR A 48 -3.33 6.74 11.58
CA TYR A 48 -3.88 6.22 10.33
C TYR A 48 -4.85 5.06 10.64
N PRO A 49 -6.14 5.17 10.28
CA PRO A 49 -7.11 4.10 10.48
C PRO A 49 -7.12 3.11 9.30
N PHE A 50 -7.20 1.81 9.61
CA PHE A 50 -7.35 0.73 8.63
C PHE A 50 -8.47 -0.23 9.05
N SER A 51 -9.34 -0.59 8.11
CA SER A 51 -10.39 -1.61 8.28
C SER A 51 -10.09 -2.92 7.55
N SER A 52 -8.97 -2.97 6.83
CA SER A 52 -8.46 -4.16 6.15
C SER A 52 -7.02 -4.43 6.56
N ALA A 53 -6.51 -5.62 6.25
CA ALA A 53 -5.09 -5.94 6.40
C ALA A 53 -4.21 -4.90 5.69
N PHE A 54 -3.08 -4.58 6.30
CA PHE A 54 -2.12 -3.62 5.77
C PHE A 54 -0.70 -4.02 6.16
N ALA A 55 0.27 -3.36 5.52
CA ALA A 55 1.67 -3.55 5.79
C ALA A 55 2.36 -2.21 6.03
N VAL A 56 3.28 -2.19 6.98
CA VAL A 56 4.13 -1.04 7.28
C VAL A 56 5.57 -1.45 7.05
N SER A 57 6.25 -0.74 6.18
CA SER A 57 7.64 -1.01 5.81
C SER A 57 8.57 0.04 6.37
N THR A 58 9.81 -0.34 6.65
CA THR A 58 10.86 0.61 7.05
C THR A 58 12.21 0.23 6.47
N LEU A 59 12.94 1.23 5.96
CA LEU A 59 14.33 1.08 5.52
C LEU A 59 15.31 1.28 6.67
N ASN A 60 15.00 2.20 7.61
CA ASN A 60 15.93 2.63 8.66
C ASN A 60 15.57 2.13 10.06
N GLY A 61 14.43 1.44 10.20
CA GLY A 61 13.85 1.05 11.47
C GLY A 61 12.83 2.08 11.99
N CYS A 62 11.84 1.59 12.73
CA CYS A 62 10.80 2.43 13.33
C CYS A 62 10.14 1.78 14.55
N THR A 63 9.51 2.62 15.37
CA THR A 63 8.58 2.18 16.42
C THR A 63 7.16 2.57 16.06
N LEU A 64 6.28 1.58 16.01
CA LEU A 64 4.86 1.73 15.70
C LEU A 64 4.03 1.47 16.93
N LYS A 65 2.94 2.23 17.07
CA LYS A 65 1.88 1.95 18.03
C LYS A 65 0.63 1.55 17.27
N LEU A 66 0.12 0.37 17.58
CA LEU A 66 -1.12 -0.15 17.06
C LEU A 66 -2.20 -0.13 18.14
N LYS A 67 -3.41 0.29 17.79
CA LYS A 67 -4.57 0.26 18.68
C LYS A 67 -5.77 -0.33 17.95
N GLY A 68 -6.36 -1.39 18.52
CA GLY A 68 -7.57 -2.02 17.99
C GLY A 68 -7.54 -3.55 18.10
N LYS A 69 -8.49 -4.21 17.44
CA LYS A 69 -8.60 -5.68 17.43
C LYS A 69 -7.77 -6.29 16.30
N ILE A 70 -6.52 -6.58 16.62
CA ILE A 70 -5.56 -7.23 15.73
C ILE A 70 -5.71 -8.74 15.86
N GLN A 71 -5.75 -9.45 14.74
CA GLN A 71 -5.78 -10.92 14.73
C GLN A 71 -4.38 -11.49 14.93
N TRP A 72 -3.43 -11.03 14.11
CA TRP A 72 -2.02 -11.39 14.22
C TRP A 72 -1.15 -10.31 13.57
N THR A 73 0.12 -10.32 13.97
CA THR A 73 1.18 -9.49 13.38
C THR A 73 2.41 -10.35 13.18
N TYR A 74 3.05 -10.26 12.02
CA TYR A 74 4.36 -10.86 11.81
C TYR A 74 5.25 -9.95 10.97
N THR A 75 6.56 -10.15 11.06
CA THR A 75 7.56 -9.34 10.39
C THR A 75 8.22 -10.14 9.29
N VAL A 76 8.36 -9.55 8.10
CA VAL A 76 9.08 -10.11 6.96
C VAL A 76 10.20 -9.17 6.52
N ASN A 77 11.05 -9.65 5.62
CA ASN A 77 12.03 -8.80 4.96
C ASN A 77 11.33 -7.85 3.98
N TYR A 78 11.79 -6.60 3.94
CA TYR A 78 11.31 -5.63 2.96
C TYR A 78 11.63 -6.11 1.54
N ASN A 79 10.64 -6.05 0.65
CA ASN A 79 10.81 -6.47 -0.73
C ASN A 79 11.40 -5.33 -1.59
N HIS A 80 12.71 -5.39 -1.82
CA HIS A 80 13.41 -4.40 -2.64
C HIS A 80 13.01 -4.42 -4.12
N THR A 81 12.36 -5.47 -4.61
CA THR A 81 12.03 -5.56 -6.04
C THR A 81 11.06 -4.47 -6.51
N ILE A 82 10.19 -3.97 -5.63
CA ILE A 82 9.23 -2.90 -5.97
C ILE A 82 9.96 -1.57 -6.14
N ILE A 83 10.92 -1.26 -5.27
CA ILE A 83 11.72 -0.03 -5.39
C ILE A 83 12.65 -0.14 -6.61
N ASP A 84 13.27 -1.29 -6.86
CA ASP A 84 14.11 -1.51 -8.04
C ASP A 84 13.32 -1.34 -9.34
N LEU A 85 12.08 -1.85 -9.39
CA LEU A 85 11.17 -1.64 -10.51
C LEU A 85 10.87 -0.15 -10.71
N HIS A 86 10.54 0.58 -9.65
CA HIS A 86 10.31 2.03 -9.73
C HIS A 86 11.55 2.77 -10.26
N LEU A 87 12.74 2.45 -9.75
CA LEU A 87 14.00 3.07 -10.20
C LEU A 87 14.29 2.76 -11.66
N SER A 88 14.00 1.54 -12.12
CA SER A 88 14.11 1.15 -13.54
C SER A 88 13.15 1.93 -14.43
N LEU A 89 11.89 2.08 -14.01
CA LEU A 89 10.90 2.90 -14.72
C LEU A 89 11.31 4.37 -14.76
N GLU A 90 11.90 4.89 -13.69
CA GLU A 90 12.39 6.26 -13.63
C GLU A 90 13.56 6.51 -14.57
N LYS A 91 14.50 5.57 -14.69
CA LYS A 91 15.56 5.61 -15.71
C LYS A 91 14.98 5.68 -17.12
N LYS A 92 13.96 4.86 -17.42
CA LYS A 92 13.27 4.88 -18.72
C LYS A 92 12.54 6.20 -18.99
N ARG A 93 11.90 6.80 -17.98
CA ARG A 93 11.29 8.13 -18.10
C ARG A 93 12.33 9.19 -18.47
N LYS A 94 13.46 9.25 -17.76
CA LYS A 94 14.54 10.21 -18.04
C LYS A 94 15.13 10.06 -19.44
N LEU A 95 15.27 8.81 -19.93
CA LEU A 95 15.71 8.57 -21.30
C LEU A 95 14.68 9.08 -22.32
N ALA A 96 13.40 8.78 -22.09
CA ALA A 96 12.31 9.23 -22.96
C ALA A 96 12.23 10.76 -23.04
N GLU A 97 12.40 11.46 -21.92
CA GLU A 97 12.46 12.92 -21.86
C GLU A 97 13.61 13.49 -22.70
N LYS A 98 14.81 12.90 -22.60
CA LYS A 98 15.97 13.32 -23.41
C LYS A 98 15.75 13.09 -24.90
N SER A 99 15.05 12.03 -25.27
CA SER A 99 14.74 11.68 -26.66
C SER A 99 13.47 12.35 -27.20
N GLY A 100 12.74 13.11 -26.38
CA GLY A 100 11.47 13.75 -26.78
C GLY A 100 10.33 12.76 -27.07
N VAL A 101 10.41 11.53 -26.54
CA VAL A 101 9.41 10.48 -26.74
C VAL A 101 8.56 10.28 -25.48
N ARG A 102 7.43 9.59 -25.64
CA ARG A 102 6.54 9.26 -24.51
C ARG A 102 7.23 8.31 -23.52
N GLY A 103 7.03 8.55 -22.22
CA GLY A 103 7.49 7.67 -21.15
C GLY A 103 6.86 6.26 -21.18
N PRO A 104 7.36 5.32 -20.35
CA PRO A 104 6.92 3.94 -20.35
C PRO A 104 5.42 3.81 -19.97
N THR A 105 4.71 2.96 -20.72
CA THR A 105 3.36 2.48 -20.35
C THR A 105 3.50 1.08 -19.76
N VAL A 106 2.96 0.85 -18.57
CA VAL A 106 3.15 -0.40 -17.80
C VAL A 106 1.80 -1.07 -17.58
N LEU A 107 1.70 -2.32 -18.01
CA LEU A 107 0.57 -3.21 -17.69
C LEU A 107 0.99 -4.15 -16.57
N ILE A 108 0.19 -4.22 -15.50
CA ILE A 108 0.38 -5.18 -14.40
C ILE A 108 -0.70 -6.24 -14.54
N ALA A 109 -0.28 -7.48 -14.81
CA ALA A 109 -1.17 -8.62 -15.03
C ALA A 109 -0.75 -9.79 -14.14
N GLY A 110 -1.71 -10.65 -13.81
CA GLY A 110 -1.50 -11.84 -12.99
C GLY A 110 -2.80 -12.37 -12.40
N PRO A 111 -2.76 -13.54 -11.73
CA PRO A 111 -3.94 -14.18 -11.12
C PRO A 111 -4.66 -13.29 -10.10
N THR A 112 -5.84 -13.71 -9.66
CA THR A 112 -6.56 -13.07 -8.55
C THR A 112 -5.74 -13.14 -7.26
N ASP A 113 -5.90 -12.12 -6.41
CA ASP A 113 -5.30 -12.06 -5.07
C ASP A 113 -3.75 -12.11 -4.96
N VAL A 114 -3.02 -11.77 -6.02
CA VAL A 114 -1.53 -11.69 -5.98
C VAL A 114 -0.99 -10.30 -5.62
N GLY A 115 -1.84 -9.39 -5.14
CA GLY A 115 -1.41 -8.04 -4.73
C GLY A 115 -1.19 -7.03 -5.86
N LYS A 116 -1.80 -7.24 -7.04
CA LYS A 116 -1.68 -6.32 -8.20
C LYS A 116 -2.02 -4.87 -7.85
N SER A 117 -3.16 -4.65 -7.19
CA SER A 117 -3.61 -3.30 -6.79
C SER A 117 -2.66 -2.65 -5.79
N THR A 118 -2.09 -3.44 -4.87
CA THR A 118 -1.08 -2.99 -3.91
C THR A 118 0.21 -2.55 -4.61
N LEU A 119 0.67 -3.33 -5.59
CA LEU A 119 1.83 -3.00 -6.41
C LEU A 119 1.59 -1.71 -7.21
N CYS A 120 0.45 -1.60 -7.90
CA CYS A 120 0.04 -0.40 -8.64
C CYS A 120 0.08 0.83 -7.74
N ARG A 121 -0.59 0.77 -6.57
CA ARG A 121 -0.66 1.87 -5.61
C ARG A 121 0.74 2.28 -5.13
N THR A 122 1.60 1.32 -4.84
CA THR A 122 2.96 1.58 -4.35
C THR A 122 3.81 2.27 -5.42
N LEU A 123 3.79 1.79 -6.66
CA LEU A 123 4.50 2.42 -7.78
C LEU A 123 3.98 3.83 -8.09
N LEU A 124 2.67 4.05 -8.00
CA LEU A 124 2.07 5.38 -8.20
C LEU A 124 2.55 6.35 -7.12
N ASN A 125 2.53 5.94 -5.85
CA ASN A 125 3.01 6.78 -4.75
C ASN A 125 4.50 7.11 -4.90
N TYR A 126 5.33 6.15 -5.31
CA TYR A 126 6.74 6.42 -5.60
C TYR A 126 6.95 7.37 -6.78
N ALA A 127 6.17 7.24 -7.85
CA ALA A 127 6.21 8.16 -8.98
C ALA A 127 5.85 9.59 -8.55
N VAL A 128 4.77 9.76 -7.78
CA VAL A 128 4.37 11.07 -7.24
C VAL A 128 5.45 11.65 -6.32
N ARG A 129 6.03 10.83 -5.42
CA ARG A 129 7.16 11.25 -4.56
C ARG A 129 8.40 11.68 -5.37
N SER A 130 8.58 11.13 -6.56
CA SER A 130 9.66 11.49 -7.48
C SER A 130 9.32 12.71 -8.35
N GLY A 131 8.22 13.42 -8.08
CA GLY A 131 7.78 14.59 -8.83
C GLY A 131 7.14 14.27 -10.19
N ARG A 132 6.72 13.01 -10.41
CA ARG A 132 6.05 12.59 -11.65
C ARG A 132 4.52 12.67 -11.50
N ILE A 133 3.84 12.75 -12.64
CA ILE A 133 2.37 12.78 -12.71
C ILE A 133 1.91 11.55 -13.53
N PRO A 134 1.91 10.34 -12.94
CA PRO A 134 1.52 9.13 -13.66
C PRO A 134 0.00 9.07 -13.90
N VAL A 135 -0.41 8.44 -15.00
CA VAL A 135 -1.82 8.11 -15.25
C VAL A 135 -2.08 6.68 -14.80
N TYR A 136 -3.09 6.49 -13.96
CA TYR A 136 -3.57 5.18 -13.52
C TYR A 136 -4.85 4.82 -14.26
N ILE A 137 -4.87 3.62 -14.85
CA ILE A 137 -6.03 3.06 -15.54
C ILE A 137 -6.36 1.73 -14.85
N ASP A 138 -7.55 1.64 -14.29
CA ASP A 138 -8.06 0.43 -13.64
C ASP A 138 -8.93 -0.34 -14.64
N LEU A 139 -8.49 -1.56 -14.98
CA LEU A 139 -9.21 -2.46 -15.89
C LEU A 139 -9.91 -3.59 -15.11
N ASP A 140 -9.82 -3.62 -13.78
CA ASP A 140 -10.43 -4.68 -12.96
C ASP A 140 -11.88 -4.33 -12.61
N VAL A 141 -12.81 -4.94 -13.35
CA VAL A 141 -14.25 -4.72 -13.19
C VAL A 141 -14.87 -5.61 -12.10
N TRP A 142 -14.20 -6.69 -11.70
CA TRP A 142 -14.79 -7.73 -10.86
C TRP A 142 -14.96 -7.36 -9.37
N PRO A 143 -13.98 -6.74 -8.68
CA PRO A 143 -14.10 -6.41 -7.25
C PRO A 143 -15.18 -5.37 -6.93
N LYS A 144 -15.66 -4.62 -7.93
CA LYS A 144 -16.63 -3.52 -7.77
C LYS A 144 -18.06 -3.94 -8.06
N LEU A 145 -18.27 -5.12 -8.64
CA LEU A 145 -19.59 -5.70 -8.92
C LEU A 145 -19.98 -6.68 -7.80
N ASN A 146 -20.28 -6.15 -6.62
CA ASN A 146 -21.08 -6.92 -5.65
C ASN A 146 -22.50 -7.05 -6.23
N PHE A 147 -22.81 -8.19 -6.86
CA PHE A 147 -24.15 -8.48 -7.37
C PHE A 147 -25.24 -8.37 -6.29
N HIS A 148 -24.87 -8.54 -5.01
CA HIS A 148 -25.79 -8.40 -3.89
C HIS A 148 -26.21 -6.94 -3.60
N THR A 149 -25.35 -5.95 -3.88
CA THR A 149 -25.72 -4.53 -3.82
C THR A 149 -26.48 -4.06 -5.06
N TRP A 150 -26.26 -4.69 -6.22
CA TRP A 150 -26.93 -4.33 -7.48
C TRP A 150 -28.38 -4.81 -7.53
N TYR A 151 -28.67 -6.03 -7.04
CA TYR A 151 -30.04 -6.55 -6.99
C TYR A 151 -30.95 -5.70 -6.08
N ASN A 152 -30.48 -5.33 -4.89
CA ASN A 152 -31.26 -4.52 -3.95
C ASN A 152 -31.51 -3.07 -4.41
N GLN A 153 -30.79 -2.58 -5.42
CA GLN A 153 -30.97 -1.21 -5.92
C GLN A 153 -31.84 -1.14 -7.19
N TYR A 154 -32.08 -2.26 -7.89
CA TYR A 154 -32.86 -2.31 -9.13
C TYR A 154 -34.04 -3.30 -9.12
N SER A 155 -34.30 -4.00 -8.01
CA SER A 155 -35.52 -4.81 -7.83
C SER A 155 -36.72 -4.04 -7.28
N SER A 156 -36.70 -2.70 -7.33
CA SER A 156 -37.81 -1.81 -6.93
C SER A 156 -38.39 -1.00 -8.08
N CYS A 157 -38.25 -1.51 -9.31
CA CYS A 157 -39.01 -1.05 -10.47
C CYS A 157 -39.96 -2.16 -10.92
#